data_AF-A0A2S7RNA2-F1
#
_entry.id   AF-A0A2S7RNA2-F1
#
_cell.length_a   1.000
_cell.length_b   1.000
_cell.length_c   1.000
_cell.angle_alpha   90.00
_cell.angle_beta   90.00
_cell.angle_gamma   90.00
#
_symmetry.space_group_name_H-M   'P 1'
#
loop_
_entity.id
_entity.type
_entity.pdbx_description
1 polymer ?
#
loop_
_entity_poly.entity_id
_entity_poly.type
_entity_poly.pdbx_seq_one_letter_code
_entity_poly.pdbx_strand_id
1 'polypeptide(L)' 'LLVMEEMKKQNYKPGEEWFDPLYRGKICDPYPTLSPIEWTSPLYPEHDQIYLAECVANLEQKGIIL' A
#
# COMPACT_ATOMS: atom_id res chain seq x y z
N LEU A 1 -0.07 7.61 6.85
CA LEU A 1 -0.56 6.31 7.35
C LEU A 1 -0.09 5.26 6.35
N LEU A 2 0.37 4.11 6.84
CA LEU A 2 0.67 2.96 5.97
C LEU A 2 -0.64 2.31 5.50
N VAL A 3 -0.58 1.53 4.40
CA VAL A 3 -1.78 0.91 3.80
C VAL A 3 -2.56 0.07 4.82
N MET A 4 -1.90 -0.78 5.61
CA MET A 4 -2.59 -1.65 6.55
C MET A 4 -3.26 -0.89 7.71
N GLU A 5 -2.71 0.26 8.09
CA GLU A 5 -3.29 1.14 9.11
C GLU A 5 -4.52 1.85 8.58
N GLU A 6 -4.46 2.37 7.35
CA GLU A 6 -5.60 3.00 6.69
C GLU A 6 -6.74 1.99 6.50
N MET A 7 -6.43 0.75 6.10
CA MET A 7 -7.44 -0.32 6.01
C MET A 7 -8.17 -0.52 7.35
N LYS A 8 -7.44 -0.63 8.46
CA LYS A 8 -8.03 -0.79 9.80
C LYS A 8 -8.89 0.42 10.19
N LYS A 9 -8.43 1.64 9.86
CA LYS A 9 -9.17 2.89 10.12
C LYS A 9 -10.49 2.94 9.36
N GLN A 10 -10.52 2.38 8.15
CA GLN A 10 -11.73 2.23 7.32
C GLN A 10 -12.56 0.97 7.68
N ASN A 11 -12.38 0.41 8.88
CA ASN A 11 -13.07 -0.77 9.40
C ASN A 11 -12.84 -2.09 8.62
N TYR A 12 -11.87 -2.13 7.71
CA TYR A 12 -11.43 -3.40 7.12
C TYR A 12 -10.63 -4.23 8.12
N LYS A 13 -10.67 -5.55 7.94
CA LYS A 13 -9.94 -6.53 8.76
C LYS A 13 -8.85 -7.20 7.91
N PRO A 14 -7.68 -6.56 7.71
CA PRO A 14 -6.57 -7.20 7.01
C PRO A 14 -6.13 -8.45 7.78
N GLY A 15 -5.76 -9.51 7.05
CA GLY A 15 -5.18 -10.71 7.65
C GLY A 15 -3.87 -10.38 8.38
N GLU A 16 -3.56 -11.13 9.44
CA GLU A 16 -2.34 -10.91 10.22
C GLU A 16 -1.07 -11.12 9.37
N GLU A 17 -1.16 -12.02 8.38
CA GLU A 17 -0.06 -12.32 7.46
C GLU A 17 0.34 -11.13 6.58
N TRP A 18 -0.55 -10.14 6.39
CA TRP A 18 -0.25 -8.93 5.61
C TRP A 18 0.68 -7.95 6.34
N PHE A 19 0.92 -8.17 7.63
CA PHE A 19 1.87 -7.38 8.43
C PHE A 19 3.28 -8.00 8.41
N ASP A 20 3.43 -9.21 7.90
CA ASP A 20 4.74 -9.85 7.71
C ASP A 20 5.37 -9.37 6.39
N PRO A 21 6.51 -8.64 6.43
CA PRO A 21 7.18 -8.18 5.22
C PRO A 21 7.68 -9.32 4.31
N LEU A 22 7.79 -10.55 4.81
CA LEU A 22 8.23 -11.71 4.04
C LEU A 22 7.06 -12.40 3.31
N TYR A 23 5.80 -12.10 3.66
CA TYR A 23 4.63 -12.75 3.10
C TYR A 23 4.40 -12.36 1.63
N ARG A 24 4.20 -13.35 0.75
CA ARG A 24 4.04 -13.18 -0.71
C ARG A 24 2.67 -13.61 -1.23
N GLY A 25 1.67 -13.65 -0.37
CA GLY A 25 0.33 -14.13 -0.70
C GLY A 25 0.20 -15.64 -0.53
N LYS A 26 -0.95 -16.18 -0.95
CA LYS A 26 -1.32 -17.59 -0.70
C LYS A 26 -0.67 -18.60 -1.64
N ILE A 27 -0.14 -18.14 -2.78
CA ILE A 27 0.34 -19.01 -3.88
C ILE A 27 1.87 -19.05 -3.92
N CYS A 28 2.53 -17.96 -3.55
CA CYS A 28 3.98 -17.83 -3.64
C CYS A 28 4.61 -18.04 -2.27
N ASP A 29 5.71 -18.79 -2.25
CA ASP A 29 6.49 -18.98 -1.03
C ASP A 29 6.98 -17.63 -0.47
N PRO A 30 7.05 -17.49 0.86
CA PRO A 30 7.55 -16.27 1.49
C PRO A 30 9.01 -16.05 1.12
N TYR A 31 9.44 -14.79 1.18
CA TYR A 31 10.87 -14.52 1.09
C TYR A 31 11.61 -15.09 2.31
N PRO A 32 12.80 -15.67 2.13
CA PRO A 32 13.58 -16.17 3.27
C PRO A 32 14.11 -15.01 4.13
N THR A 33 14.52 -13.91 3.50
CA THR A 33 14.98 -12.68 4.16
C THR A 33 14.73 -11.46 3.27
N LEU A 34 14.73 -10.27 3.86
CA LEU A 34 14.74 -9.00 3.16
C LEU A 34 15.82 -8.10 3.77
N SER A 35 16.54 -7.37 2.91
CA SER A 35 17.46 -6.34 3.37
C SER A 35 16.69 -5.08 3.73
N PRO A 36 16.95 -4.47 4.90
CA PRO A 36 16.31 -3.20 5.24
C PRO A 36 16.78 -2.10 4.29
N ILE A 37 15.87 -1.22 3.92
CA ILE A 37 16.16 0.00 3.17
C ILE A 37 15.92 1.20 4.06
N GLU A 38 16.69 2.28 3.82
CA GLU A 38 16.44 3.54 4.52
C GLU A 38 15.08 4.12 4.10
N TRP A 39 14.40 4.71 5.07
CA TRP A 39 13.12 5.34 4.84
C TRP A 39 13.31 6.71 4.16
N THR A 40 12.69 6.89 2.99
CA THR A 40 12.65 8.17 2.28
C THR A 40 11.26 8.80 2.33
N SER A 41 11.17 10.11 2.09
CA SER A 41 9.89 10.82 1.95
C SER A 41 9.85 11.55 0.60
N PRO A 42 9.01 11.13 -0.35
CA PRO A 42 8.08 9.99 -0.27
C PRO A 42 8.82 8.63 -0.27
N LEU A 43 8.16 7.58 0.25
CA LEU A 43 8.70 6.22 0.23
C LEU A 43 8.85 5.70 -1.22
N TYR A 44 7.95 6.15 -2.09
CA TYR A 44 7.93 5.88 -3.52
C TYR A 44 8.13 7.21 -4.25
N PRO A 45 9.26 7.42 -4.96
CA PRO A 45 9.57 8.70 -5.61
C PRO A 45 8.48 9.20 -6.57
N GLU A 46 7.75 8.28 -7.21
CA GLU A 46 6.64 8.54 -8.10
C GLU A 46 5.39 9.09 -7.38
N HIS A 47 5.29 8.97 -6.05
CA HIS A 47 4.16 9.51 -5.28
C HIS A 47 4.29 11.03 -5.08
N ASP A 48 4.34 11.76 -6.18
CA ASP A 48 4.29 13.22 -6.22
C ASP A 48 2.85 13.75 -6.36
N GLN A 49 2.72 15.06 -6.53
CA GLN A 49 1.42 15.71 -6.71
C GLN A 49 0.75 15.37 -8.04
N ILE A 50 1.52 15.06 -9.08
CA ILE A 50 1.01 14.70 -10.41
C ILE A 50 0.36 13.32 -10.31
N TYR A 51 1.07 12.35 -9.74
CA TYR A 51 0.57 10.99 -9.50
C TYR A 51 -0.69 11.00 -8.63
N LEU A 52 -0.73 11.85 -7.59
CA LEU A 52 -1.93 12.02 -6.77
C LEU A 52 -3.13 12.51 -7.60
N ALA A 53 -2.95 13.52 -8.44
CA ALA A 53 -4.01 14.05 -9.29
C ALA A 53 -4.53 13.00 -10.28
N GLU A 54 -3.64 12.21 -10.88
CA GLU A 54 -4.01 11.08 -11.75
C GLU A 54 -4.82 10.02 -11.01
N CYS A 55 -4.43 9.67 -9.78
CA CYS A 55 -5.17 8.72 -8.94
C CYS A 55 -6.58 9.22 -8.63
N VAL A 56 -6.74 10.51 -8.26
CA VAL A 56 -8.06 11.10 -7.97
C VAL A 56 -8.93 11.10 -9.23
N ALA A 57 -8.40 11.53 -10.37
CA ALA A 57 -9.13 11.52 -11.64
C ALA A 57 -9.56 10.09 -12.03
N ASN A 58 -8.72 9.07 -11.75
CA ASN A 58 -9.08 7.67 -12.00
C ASN A 58 -10.24 7.20 -11.13
N LEU A 59 -10.29 7.62 -9.86
CA LEU A 59 -11.39 7.29 -8.95
C LEU A 59 -12.68 7.95 -9.42
N GLU A 60 -12.63 9.23 -9.79
CA GLU A 60 -13.78 9.96 -10.35
C GLU A 60 -14.33 9.27 -11.61
N GLN A 61 -13.46 8.84 -12.53
CA GLN A 61 -13.84 8.09 -13.72
C GLN A 61 -14.52 6.75 -13.40
N LYS A 62 -14.19 6.14 -12.26
CA LYS A 62 -14.84 4.92 -11.75
C LYS A 62 -16.13 5.21 -10.96
N GLY A 63 -16.53 6.48 -10.85
CA GLY A 63 -17.68 6.92 -10.05
C GLY A 63 -17.43 6.91 -8.54
N ILE A 64 -16.18 6.88 -8.11
CA ILE A 64 -15.79 6.92 -6.70
C ILE A 64 -15.47 8.37 -6.35
N ILE A 65 -16.23 8.94 -5.41
CA ILE A 65 -16.06 10.31 -4.92
C ILE A 65 -15.43 10.23 -3.51
N LEU A 66 -14.30 10.91 -3.35
CA LEU A 66 -13.51 10.95 -2.11
C LEU A 66 -14.05 11.94 -1.08
#